data_AF-A0A1G8EQG4-F1
#
_entry.id   AF-A0A1G8EQG4-F1
#
_cell.length_a   1.000
_cell.length_b   1.000
_cell.length_c   1.000
_cell.angle_alpha   90.00
_cell.angle_beta   90.00
_cell.angle_gamma   90.00
#
_symmetry.space_group_name_H-M   'P 1'
#
loop_
_entity.id
_entity.type
_entity.pdbx_description
1 polymer ?
#
loop_
_entity_poly.entity_id
_entity_poly.type
_entity_poly.pdbx_seq_one_letter_code
_entity_poly.pdbx_strand_id
1 'polypeptide(L)' 'SNVKGYQFWQHNNKPIELWSTAVIEQKADYLHDNPVLAGFVNEAWHWKYSSAIDYSGGKGLIELDEL' A
#
# COMPACT_ATOMS: atom_id res chain seq x y z
N SER A 1 -19.07 -7.34 -17.19
CA SER A 1 -17.76 -7.91 -17.56
C SER A 1 -17.95 -8.72 -18.83
N ASN A 2 -17.14 -8.47 -19.86
CA ASN A 2 -17.18 -9.25 -21.12
C ASN A 2 -16.25 -10.47 -21.07
N VAL A 3 -15.70 -10.80 -19.90
CA VAL A 3 -14.82 -11.94 -19.72
C VAL A 3 -15.64 -13.23 -19.78
N LYS A 4 -15.30 -14.11 -20.74
CA LYS A 4 -15.87 -15.45 -20.84
C LYS A 4 -14.83 -16.45 -20.31
N GLY A 5 -14.99 -16.87 -19.06
CA GLY A 5 -14.06 -17.77 -18.37
C GLY A 5 -13.72 -17.29 -16.97
N TYR A 6 -12.44 -17.24 -16.64
CA TYR A 6 -11.96 -16.81 -15.32
C TYR A 6 -11.44 -15.37 -15.35
N GLN A 7 -11.76 -14.63 -14.30
CA GLN A 7 -11.31 -13.25 -14.11
C GLN A 7 -10.65 -13.15 -12.75
N PHE A 8 -9.34 -12.87 -12.74
CA PHE A 8 -8.58 -12.67 -11.50
C PHE A 8 -8.71 -11.22 -10.99
N TRP A 9 -8.57 -10.24 -11.89
CA TRP A 9 -8.61 -8.81 -11.55
C TRP A 9 -10.03 -8.25 -11.56
N GLN A 10 -10.35 -7.38 -10.62
CA GLN A 10 -11.60 -6.61 -10.66
C GLN A 10 -11.60 -5.60 -11.81
N HIS A 11 -12.78 -5.20 -12.28
CA HIS A 11 -12.90 -4.28 -13.43
C HIS A 11 -12.55 -2.82 -13.09
N ASN A 12 -12.64 -2.44 -11.81
CA ASN A 12 -12.38 -1.09 -11.32
C ASN A 12 -11.09 -1.08 -10.49
N ASN A 13 -10.25 -0.08 -10.68
CA ASN A 13 -9.00 0.15 -9.97
C ASN A 13 -9.02 1.39 -9.04
N LYS A 14 -10.15 2.12 -8.97
CA LYS A 14 -10.37 3.30 -8.11
C LYS A 14 -9.17 4.25 -8.02
N PRO A 15 -8.78 4.93 -9.12
CA PRO A 15 -7.69 5.90 -9.06
C PRO A 15 -8.09 7.08 -8.18
N ILE A 16 -7.16 7.55 -7.37
CA ILE A 16 -7.31 8.76 -6.54
C ILE A 16 -6.12 9.66 -6.87
N GLU A 17 -6.42 10.89 -7.27
CA GLU A 17 -5.40 11.91 -7.51
C GLU A 17 -4.75 12.34 -6.19
N LEU A 18 -3.44 12.61 -6.22
CA LEU A 18 -2.69 13.14 -5.09
C LEU A 18 -2.28 14.57 -5.42
N TRP A 19 -2.94 15.56 -4.81
CA TRP A 19 -2.78 16.98 -5.16
C TRP A 19 -2.04 17.82 -4.11
N SER A 20 -1.70 17.23 -2.96
CA SER A 20 -0.96 17.91 -1.91
C SER A 20 -0.17 16.93 -1.06
N THR A 21 0.86 17.41 -0.39
CA THR A 21 1.66 16.62 0.55
C THR A 21 0.79 15.96 1.62
N ALA A 22 -0.15 16.69 2.19
CA ALA A 22 -1.07 16.15 3.20
C ALA A 22 -1.91 14.97 2.68
N VAL A 23 -2.29 15.00 1.40
CA VAL A 23 -3.05 13.89 0.77
C VAL A 23 -2.14 12.71 0.46
N ILE A 24 -0.90 12.97 0.05
CA ILE A 24 0.11 11.93 -0.15
C ILE A 24 0.38 11.18 1.15
N GLU A 25 0.66 11.92 2.24
CA GLU A 25 0.90 11.37 3.57
C GLU A 25 -0.32 10.56 4.05
N GLN A 26 -1.53 11.11 3.92
CA GLN A 26 -2.76 10.39 4.28
C GLN A 26 -2.90 9.05 3.54
N LYS A 27 -2.53 8.97 2.25
CA LYS A 27 -2.60 7.73 1.48
C LYS A 27 -1.46 6.77 1.79
N ALA A 28 -0.28 7.27 2.13
CA ALA A 28 0.82 6.46 2.62
C ALA A 28 0.43 5.76 3.94
N ASP A 29 -0.09 6.51 4.90
CA ASP A 29 -0.59 5.97 6.18
C ASP A 29 -1.66 4.90 5.96
N TYR A 30 -2.66 5.21 5.12
CA TYR A 30 -3.71 4.25 4.76
C TYR A 30 -3.14 2.95 4.17
N LEU A 31 -2.13 3.05 3.29
CA LEU A 31 -1.51 1.87 2.68
C LEU A 31 -0.75 1.03 3.72
N HIS A 32 -0.01 1.69 4.62
CA HIS A 32 0.78 1.05 5.67
C HIS A 32 -0.10 0.40 6.75
N ASP A 33 -1.26 0.99 7.07
CA ASP A 33 -2.20 0.48 8.08
C ASP A 33 -3.13 -0.63 7.55
N ASN A 34 -3.30 -0.76 6.23
CA ASN A 34 -4.21 -1.76 5.64
C ASN A 34 -3.96 -3.20 6.16
N PRO A 35 -2.71 -3.71 6.24
CA PRO A 35 -2.42 -5.03 6.79
C PRO A 35 -2.81 -5.17 8.27
N VAL A 36 -2.75 -4.08 9.05
CA VAL A 36 -3.15 -4.05 10.46
C VAL A 36 -4.66 -4.11 10.58
N LEU A 37 -5.37 -3.25 9.83
CA LEU A 37 -6.84 -3.22 9.81
C LEU A 37 -7.44 -4.53 9.27
N ALA A 38 -6.75 -5.19 8.35
CA ALA A 38 -7.12 -6.51 7.85
C ALA A 38 -6.84 -7.66 8.85
N GLY A 39 -6.14 -7.38 9.95
CA GLY A 39 -5.80 -8.36 10.98
C GLY A 39 -4.67 -9.32 10.61
N PHE A 40 -3.85 -8.99 9.60
CA PHE A 40 -2.73 -9.84 9.20
C PHE A 40 -1.49 -9.65 10.09
N VAL A 41 -1.29 -8.45 10.61
CA VAL A 41 -0.16 -8.08 11.48
C VAL A 41 -0.63 -7.14 12.59
N ASN A 42 0.11 -7.11 13.70
CA ASN A 42 -0.22 -6.22 14.82
C ASN A 42 0.30 -4.78 14.63
N GLU A 43 1.32 -4.59 13.78
CA GLU A 43 1.95 -3.28 13.53
C GLU A 43 2.31 -3.19 12.04
N ALA A 44 2.24 -1.99 11.46
CA ALA A 44 2.39 -1.79 10.01
C ALA A 44 3.73 -2.30 9.45
N TRP A 45 4.84 -2.02 10.16
CA TRP A 45 6.19 -2.44 9.74
C TRP A 45 6.44 -3.95 9.78
N HIS A 46 5.56 -4.73 10.42
CA HIS A 46 5.64 -6.20 10.36
C HIS A 46 5.20 -6.75 9.00
N TRP A 47 4.51 -5.95 8.17
CA TRP A 47 4.12 -6.37 6.83
C TRP A 47 5.31 -6.33 5.87
N LYS A 48 5.91 -7.49 5.66
CA LYS A 48 7.11 -7.69 4.82
C LYS A 48 7.00 -7.12 3.40
N TYR A 49 5.80 -7.03 2.83
CA TYR A 49 5.57 -6.60 1.45
C TYR A 49 5.03 -5.16 1.39
N SER A 50 5.58 -4.28 2.21
CA SER A 50 5.27 -2.84 2.29
C SER A 50 6.56 -2.07 2.61
N SER A 51 6.59 -0.78 2.24
CA SER A 51 7.64 0.17 2.63
C SER A 51 7.48 0.69 4.07
N ALA A 52 6.48 0.24 4.84
CA ALA A 52 6.25 0.69 6.21
C ALA A 52 7.48 0.52 7.11
N ILE A 53 8.31 -0.50 6.87
CA ILE A 53 9.55 -0.72 7.62
C ILE A 53 10.60 0.35 7.34
N ASP A 54 10.71 0.83 6.10
CA ASP A 54 11.64 1.91 5.73
C ASP A 54 11.27 3.22 6.43
N TYR A 55 9.97 3.49 6.56
CA TYR A 55 9.45 4.67 7.26
C TYR A 55 9.63 4.57 8.79
N SER A 56 9.89 3.36 9.30
CA SER A 56 10.09 3.07 10.71
C SER A 56 11.57 2.97 11.09
N GLY A 57 12.48 3.36 10.19
CA GLY A 57 13.93 3.31 10.40
C GLY A 57 14.57 1.93 10.20
N GLY A 58 13.79 0.96 9.72
CA GLY A 58 14.30 -0.33 9.27
C GLY A 58 14.68 -0.31 7.79
N LYS A 59 14.90 -1.49 7.22
CA LYS A 59 15.24 -1.64 5.80
C LYS A 59 14.29 -2.61 5.12
N GLY A 60 13.62 -2.13 4.08
CA GLY A 60 12.70 -2.88 3.24
C GLY A 60 13.40 -3.87 2.32
N LEU A 61 12.60 -4.63 1.59
CA LEU A 61 13.10 -5.63 0.63
C LEU A 61 13.72 -5.01 -0.63
N ILE A 62 13.34 -3.78 -0.94
CA ILE A 62 13.75 -3.03 -2.12
C ILE A 62 14.20 -1.67 -1.63
N GLU A 63 15.31 -1.17 -2.17
CA GLU A 63 15.78 0.19 -1.88
C GLU A 63 14.75 1.21 -2.33
N LEU A 64 14.54 2.24 -1.52
CA LEU A 64 13.77 3.41 -1.94
C LEU A 64 14.68 4.32 -2.77
N ASP A 65 14.22 4.69 -3.95
CA ASP A 65 14.88 5.71 -4.76
C ASP A 65 14.55 7.09 -4.19
N GLU A 66 15.58 7.91 -3.98
CA GLU A 66 15.40 9.33 -3.70
C GLU A 66 14.96 10.04 -5.00
N LEU A 67 13.92 10.87 -4.90
CA LEU A 67 13.39 11.69 -6.01
C LEU A 67 14.19 12.98 -6.21
#